data_AF-A0A954T6L9-F1
#
_entry.id   AF-A0A954T6L9-F1
#
_cell.length_a   1.000
_cell.length_b   1.000
_cell.length_c   1.000
_cell.angle_alpha   90.00
_cell.angle_beta   90.00
_cell.angle_gamma   90.00
#
_symmetry.space_group_name_H-M   'P 1'
#
loop_
_entity.id
_entity.type
_entity.pdbx_description
1 polymer ?
#
loop_
_entity_poly.entity_id
_entity_poly.type
_entity_poly.pdbx_seq_one_letter_code
_entity_poly.pdbx_strand_id
1 'polypeptide(L)'
;MFMRSQLLLVMVTVHALCTVKSRVEASDLKEYFHQEGPPVGTLKSDAPLPLYDANPEHLWNRVYAAFYIRPRTVPPEGDEPLAVRYEGGDVIEFLAWGSTDYWSTEEVSDRVLPLLDEFLNADGEEMFDDPLKRVVLQHDLWAVYDHLIDQNIQRRGDHETRQRRDLLCSKLARCIQILAISKEALAQLPDTYTCAIESGEFAAEHNFDASVNYLPHHLLTDRDEWVEIDFYYPNMHEDIMDRFVSLHARSFFGRSHYRIFYRFPEGREQVTRYLEDLAREGLDWKYSAQFGFAKLKESVPEIPVGTEVLLMQMMVSLDDQMRPVPTRLVESVQFRVFRNLDGSVEPETNTGVGINILDYRLKRHLLFDNLRSGGLEREPEEQPQYRVAIDGSKWGAPDWGYDDKKVLFQQCADCHMSRSLTRLGVVSIPSILHSGGFDAGAQMGISRPLDPEEIEFRGLRVARFKSRHETYRRLLDHLGL
;
A
#
# COMPACT_ATOMS: atom_id res chain seq x y z
N MET A 1 -72.32 -32.11 -20.68
CA MET A 1 -70.93 -32.61 -20.79
C MET A 1 -70.08 -31.50 -21.37
N PHE A 2 -69.60 -30.58 -20.52
CA PHE A 2 -68.51 -29.63 -20.81
C PHE A 2 -68.11 -28.99 -19.47
N MET A 3 -66.81 -29.06 -19.15
CA MET A 3 -66.19 -28.66 -17.89
C MET A 3 -66.33 -27.16 -17.63
N ARG A 4 -66.65 -26.78 -16.37
CA ARG A 4 -66.46 -25.43 -15.84
C ARG A 4 -65.17 -25.44 -15.01
N SER A 5 -64.14 -24.74 -15.50
CA SER A 5 -62.94 -24.42 -14.71
C SER A 5 -63.19 -23.14 -13.90
N GLN A 6 -63.03 -23.23 -12.58
CA GLN A 6 -62.95 -22.08 -11.69
C GLN A 6 -61.50 -21.59 -11.68
N LEU A 7 -61.28 -20.32 -12.04
CA LEU A 7 -60.03 -19.61 -11.75
C LEU A 7 -60.20 -18.89 -10.41
N LEU A 8 -59.42 -19.30 -9.41
CA LEU A 8 -59.29 -18.64 -8.12
C LEU A 8 -58.21 -17.55 -8.27
N LEU A 9 -58.59 -16.28 -8.12
CA LEU A 9 -57.66 -15.15 -8.06
C LEU A 9 -57.23 -14.99 -6.59
N VAL A 10 -56.01 -15.42 -6.25
CA VAL A 10 -55.40 -15.19 -4.93
C VAL A 10 -54.67 -13.85 -4.99
N MET A 11 -55.25 -12.82 -4.36
CA MET A 11 -54.53 -11.59 -4.00
C MET A 11 -53.59 -11.88 -2.84
N VAL A 12 -52.28 -11.89 -3.09
CA VAL A 12 -51.25 -11.89 -2.04
C VAL A 12 -50.92 -10.44 -1.72
N THR A 13 -51.42 -9.96 -0.59
CA THR A 13 -51.05 -8.65 -0.02
C THR A 13 -49.71 -8.82 0.71
N VAL A 14 -48.60 -8.44 0.07
CA VAL A 14 -47.29 -8.38 0.72
C VAL A 14 -47.27 -7.15 1.63
N HIS A 15 -47.35 -7.38 2.94
CA HIS A 15 -47.00 -6.37 3.94
C HIS A 15 -45.48 -6.23 3.96
N ALA A 16 -44.98 -5.11 3.42
CA ALA A 16 -43.63 -4.64 3.64
C ALA A 16 -43.48 -4.23 5.11
N LEU A 17 -42.91 -5.12 5.92
CA LEU A 17 -42.32 -4.76 7.21
C LEU A 17 -41.05 -3.97 6.89
N CYS A 18 -41.12 -2.65 7.02
CA CYS A 18 -39.96 -1.78 7.07
C CYS A 18 -39.09 -2.17 8.26
N THR A 19 -38.09 -3.01 8.03
CA THR A 19 -36.93 -3.09 8.90
C THR A 19 -36.20 -1.76 8.81
N VAL A 20 -36.35 -0.93 9.84
CA VAL A 20 -35.45 0.19 10.11
C VAL A 20 -34.10 -0.43 10.46
N LYS A 21 -33.30 -0.77 9.43
CA LYS A 21 -31.84 -0.87 9.60
C LYS A 21 -31.40 0.56 9.90
N SER A 22 -31.00 0.82 11.14
CA SER A 22 -30.23 2.01 11.48
C SER A 22 -28.98 2.01 10.60
N ARG A 23 -29.03 2.74 9.49
CA ARG A 23 -27.83 3.26 8.85
C ARG A 23 -27.21 4.20 9.88
N VAL A 24 -26.28 3.67 10.66
CA VAL A 24 -25.24 4.51 11.24
C VAL A 24 -24.48 4.99 10.00
N GLU A 25 -24.74 6.23 9.57
CA GLU A 25 -23.80 6.94 8.69
C GLU A 25 -22.43 6.75 9.33
N ALA A 26 -21.44 6.25 8.57
CA ALA A 26 -20.08 6.07 9.06
C ALA A 26 -19.73 7.34 9.85
N SER A 27 -19.57 7.20 11.17
CA SER A 27 -19.35 8.35 12.06
C SER A 27 -18.17 9.10 11.48
N ASP A 28 -18.33 10.41 11.22
CA ASP A 28 -17.27 11.22 10.65
C ASP A 28 -16.02 11.03 11.52
N LEU A 29 -15.03 10.29 11.02
CA LEU A 29 -13.86 9.92 11.80
C LEU A 29 -13.13 11.16 12.31
N LYS A 30 -13.39 12.34 11.73
CA LYS A 30 -12.93 13.64 12.23
C LYS A 30 -13.15 13.86 13.73
N GLU A 31 -14.17 13.25 14.34
CA GLU A 31 -14.35 13.34 15.79
C GLU A 31 -13.21 12.69 16.59
N TYR A 32 -12.51 11.71 16.02
CA TYR A 32 -11.37 11.03 16.62
C TYR A 32 -10.04 11.71 16.35
N PHE A 33 -9.97 12.60 15.36
CA PHE A 33 -8.75 13.32 14.98
C PHE A 33 -8.78 14.78 15.42
N HIS A 34 -7.61 15.30 15.78
CA HIS A 34 -7.44 16.74 15.93
C HIS A 34 -7.65 17.44 14.59
N GLN A 35 -8.53 18.44 14.58
CA GLN A 35 -8.91 19.19 13.37
C GLN A 35 -8.11 20.50 13.23
N GLU A 36 -7.51 20.99 14.31
CA GLU A 36 -6.85 22.28 14.35
C GLU A 36 -5.59 22.23 15.23
N GLY A 37 -4.68 23.17 14.99
CA GLY A 37 -3.46 23.37 15.77
C GLY A 37 -2.32 22.40 15.46
N PRO A 38 -1.25 22.41 16.28
CA PRO A 38 -0.07 21.56 16.09
C PRO A 38 -0.31 20.04 15.97
N PRO A 39 -1.34 19.43 16.61
CA PRO A 39 -1.61 18.01 16.48
C PRO A 39 -2.57 17.66 15.33
N VAL A 40 -2.92 18.60 14.43
CA VAL A 40 -3.85 18.32 13.32
C VAL A 40 -3.47 17.04 12.55
N GLY A 41 -4.47 16.19 12.29
CA GLY A 41 -4.26 14.91 11.63
C GLY A 41 -3.76 13.77 12.55
N THR A 42 -3.49 14.04 13.84
CA THR A 42 -3.25 12.97 14.83
C THR A 42 -4.51 12.60 15.58
N LEU A 43 -4.53 11.41 16.19
CA LEU A 43 -5.64 10.95 17.01
C LEU A 43 -5.68 11.68 18.36
N LYS A 44 -6.90 11.87 18.88
CA LYS A 44 -7.13 12.47 20.21
C LYS A 44 -6.83 11.51 21.37
N SER A 45 -6.81 10.21 21.12
CA SER A 45 -6.55 9.14 22.11
C SER A 45 -6.09 7.85 21.44
N ASP A 46 -5.73 6.84 22.23
CA ASP A 46 -5.51 5.46 21.80
C ASP A 46 -6.79 4.61 21.74
N ALA A 47 -7.96 5.22 21.93
CA ALA A 47 -9.23 4.50 21.84
C ALA A 47 -9.42 3.89 20.44
N PRO A 48 -10.00 2.68 20.34
CA PRO A 48 -10.30 2.07 19.04
C PRO A 48 -11.19 2.95 18.18
N LEU A 49 -10.94 2.91 16.87
CA LEU A 49 -11.80 3.52 15.86
C LEU A 49 -12.87 2.51 15.39
N PRO A 50 -14.08 2.96 15.01
CA PRO A 50 -15.13 2.10 14.47
C PRO A 50 -14.87 1.74 12.99
N LEU A 51 -13.75 1.07 12.70
CA LEU A 51 -13.34 0.74 11.33
C LEU A 51 -13.97 -0.58 10.85
N TYR A 52 -13.72 -1.68 11.57
CA TYR A 52 -14.18 -3.01 11.22
C TYR A 52 -15.63 -3.27 11.67
N ASP A 53 -16.02 -2.66 12.78
CA ASP A 53 -17.38 -2.71 13.30
C ASP A 53 -17.85 -1.34 13.79
N ALA A 54 -19.16 -1.10 13.77
CA ALA A 54 -19.75 0.15 14.24
C ALA A 54 -19.55 0.38 15.74
N ASN A 55 -19.40 -0.68 16.54
CA ASN A 55 -18.99 -0.59 17.94
C ASN A 55 -17.45 -0.44 18.01
N PRO A 56 -16.91 0.70 18.49
CA PRO A 56 -15.46 0.86 18.67
C PRO A 56 -14.86 -0.24 19.56
N GLU A 57 -15.59 -0.71 20.57
CA GLU A 57 -15.12 -1.75 21.50
C GLU A 57 -15.23 -3.17 20.94
N HIS A 58 -15.63 -3.34 19.68
CA HIS A 58 -15.60 -4.63 19.01
C HIS A 58 -14.17 -5.19 18.96
N LEU A 59 -14.02 -6.50 19.11
CA LEU A 59 -12.71 -7.15 19.24
C LEU A 59 -11.77 -6.83 18.08
N TRP A 60 -12.26 -6.82 16.84
CA TRP A 60 -11.44 -6.51 15.66
C TRP A 60 -10.92 -5.07 15.66
N ASN A 61 -11.74 -4.10 16.09
CA ASN A 61 -11.32 -2.71 16.26
C ASN A 61 -10.26 -2.59 17.37
N ARG A 62 -10.47 -3.27 18.51
CA ARG A 62 -9.50 -3.32 19.62
C ARG A 62 -8.17 -3.94 19.22
N VAL A 63 -8.19 -5.08 18.51
CA VAL A 63 -6.99 -5.76 18.00
C VAL A 63 -6.26 -4.87 17.00
N TYR A 64 -6.98 -4.26 16.06
CA TYR A 64 -6.38 -3.33 15.10
C TYR A 64 -5.74 -2.13 15.81
N ALA A 65 -6.49 -1.45 16.68
CA ALA A 65 -6.02 -0.30 17.45
C ALA A 65 -4.78 -0.62 18.28
N ALA A 66 -4.69 -1.82 18.85
CA ALA A 66 -3.53 -2.24 19.62
C ALA A 66 -2.22 -2.24 18.81
N PHE A 67 -2.29 -2.43 17.49
CA PHE A 67 -1.13 -2.46 16.59
C PHE A 67 -1.00 -1.22 15.68
N TYR A 68 -2.08 -0.53 15.36
CA TYR A 68 -2.09 0.58 14.40
C TYR A 68 -2.33 1.94 15.04
N ILE A 69 -2.47 2.00 16.38
CA ILE A 69 -2.44 3.25 17.12
C ILE A 69 -1.29 3.18 18.13
N ARG A 70 -0.37 4.14 18.00
CA ARG A 70 0.86 4.19 18.80
C ARG A 70 1.02 5.55 19.46
N PRO A 71 1.24 5.61 20.79
CA PRO A 71 1.60 6.84 21.46
C PRO A 71 3.03 7.25 21.08
N ARG A 72 3.22 8.55 20.90
CA ARG A 72 4.49 9.21 20.68
C ARG A 72 4.68 10.29 21.73
N THR A 73 5.74 10.18 22.51
CA THR A 73 6.18 11.27 23.38
C THR A 73 6.92 12.29 22.53
N VAL A 74 6.35 13.49 22.41
CA VAL A 74 6.97 14.62 21.73
C VAL A 74 7.70 15.45 22.80
N PRO A 75 9.03 15.63 22.67
CA PRO A 75 9.79 16.44 23.61
C PRO A 75 9.29 17.90 23.58
N PRO A 76 9.42 18.64 24.69
CA PRO A 76 9.06 20.06 24.72
C PRO A 76 9.89 20.84 23.70
N GLU A 77 9.23 21.70 22.92
CA GLU A 77 9.86 22.62 21.98
C GLU A 77 9.50 24.07 22.36
N GLY A 78 10.50 24.86 22.75
CA GLY A 78 10.28 26.20 23.28
C GLY A 78 9.47 26.19 24.60
N ASP A 79 8.35 26.90 24.61
CA ASP A 79 7.43 26.99 25.76
C ASP A 79 6.35 25.88 25.78
N GLU A 80 6.32 25.00 24.77
CA GLU A 80 5.33 23.91 24.74
C GLU A 80 5.71 22.79 25.72
N PRO A 81 4.76 22.27 26.51
CA PRO A 81 5.03 21.17 27.43
C PRO A 81 5.27 19.86 26.69
N LEU A 82 5.90 18.91 27.39
CA LEU A 82 5.94 17.51 26.97
C LEU A 82 4.50 17.03 26.66
N ALA A 83 4.29 16.49 25.46
CA ALA A 83 2.98 16.05 25.01
C ALA A 83 3.04 14.61 24.51
N VAL A 84 1.96 13.85 24.74
CA VAL A 84 1.75 12.54 24.11
C VAL A 84 0.81 12.76 22.92
N ARG A 85 1.25 12.34 21.74
CA ARG A 85 0.42 12.29 20.53
C ARG A 85 0.08 10.84 20.21
N TYR A 86 -1.09 10.59 19.67
CA TYR A 86 -1.48 9.26 19.22
C TYR A 86 -1.45 9.22 17.69
N GLU A 87 -0.56 8.39 17.16
CA GLU A 87 -0.26 8.31 15.74
C GLU A 87 -0.85 7.02 15.14
N GLY A 88 -1.24 7.08 13.87
CA GLY A 88 -1.87 5.98 13.14
C GLY A 88 -3.37 6.18 12.97
N GLY A 89 -4.18 5.15 13.22
CA GLY A 89 -5.63 5.18 12.94
C GLY A 89 -5.94 4.52 11.60
N ASP A 90 -6.72 5.17 10.73
CA ASP A 90 -7.07 4.58 9.42
C ASP A 90 -5.97 4.81 8.36
N VAL A 91 -4.86 4.09 8.53
CA VAL A 91 -3.68 4.12 7.65
C VAL A 91 -3.28 2.72 7.21
N ILE A 92 -2.61 2.61 6.06
CA ILE A 92 -2.12 1.32 5.56
C ILE A 92 -0.76 0.94 6.19
N GLU A 93 0.02 1.91 6.66
CA GLU A 93 1.33 1.66 7.25
C GLU A 93 1.26 1.15 8.69
N PHE A 94 1.87 0.00 8.94
CA PHE A 94 2.24 -0.40 10.29
C PHE A 94 3.42 0.45 10.75
N LEU A 95 3.22 1.33 11.74
CA LEU A 95 4.20 2.33 12.22
C LEU A 95 5.38 1.67 12.96
N ALA A 96 6.28 1.07 12.18
CA ALA A 96 7.41 0.30 12.69
C ALA A 96 8.67 0.59 11.88
N TRP A 97 9.60 1.32 12.51
CA TRP A 97 10.88 1.67 11.91
C TRP A 97 11.95 0.64 12.20
N GLY A 98 13.03 0.68 11.42
CA GLY A 98 14.11 -0.31 11.48
C GLY A 98 14.59 -0.59 12.90
N SER A 99 14.76 0.43 13.75
CA SER A 99 15.29 0.29 15.12
C SER A 99 14.25 0.50 16.22
N THR A 100 12.96 0.55 15.91
CA THR A 100 11.94 0.68 16.96
C THR A 100 11.92 -0.57 17.84
N ASP A 101 11.88 -0.39 19.16
CA ASP A 101 11.72 -1.46 20.14
C ASP A 101 10.30 -1.51 20.71
N TYR A 102 9.47 -0.50 20.43
CA TYR A 102 8.13 -0.33 21.00
C TYR A 102 7.28 -1.61 20.92
N TRP A 103 7.23 -2.23 19.73
CA TRP A 103 6.45 -3.46 19.50
C TRP A 103 7.04 -4.71 20.17
N SER A 104 8.25 -4.62 20.75
CA SER A 104 8.93 -5.69 21.48
C SER A 104 8.91 -5.48 23.01
N THR A 105 8.39 -4.36 23.48
CA THR A 105 8.35 -4.03 24.93
C THR A 105 7.44 -4.97 25.71
N GLU A 106 7.63 -5.03 27.02
CA GLU A 106 6.84 -5.90 27.90
C GLU A 106 5.43 -5.37 28.00
N GLU A 107 5.31 -4.06 28.18
CA GLU A 107 4.07 -3.32 28.30
C GLU A 107 3.16 -3.50 27.07
N VAL A 108 3.74 -3.43 25.87
CA VAL A 108 2.97 -3.69 24.64
C VAL A 108 2.54 -5.14 24.54
N SER A 109 3.41 -6.09 24.91
CA SER A 109 3.09 -7.51 24.85
C SER A 109 2.00 -7.90 25.85
N ASP A 110 2.07 -7.39 27.08
CA ASP A 110 1.07 -7.62 28.12
C ASP A 110 -0.29 -7.06 27.73
N ARG A 111 -0.32 -5.96 26.97
CA ARG A 111 -1.55 -5.38 26.42
C ARG A 111 -2.11 -6.22 25.26
N VAL A 112 -1.26 -6.73 24.39
CA VAL A 112 -1.66 -7.37 23.12
C VAL A 112 -1.97 -8.85 23.29
N LEU A 113 -1.20 -9.60 24.07
CA LEU A 113 -1.34 -11.05 24.21
C LEU A 113 -2.76 -11.46 24.65
N PRO A 114 -3.39 -10.81 25.65
CA PRO A 114 -4.77 -11.13 26.03
C PRO A 114 -5.78 -10.88 24.91
N LEU A 115 -5.57 -9.85 24.07
CA LEU A 115 -6.46 -9.54 22.94
C LEU A 115 -6.36 -10.62 21.86
N LEU A 116 -5.15 -11.12 21.58
CA LEU A 116 -4.96 -12.24 20.66
C LEU A 116 -5.55 -13.53 21.23
N ASP A 117 -5.44 -13.75 22.54
CA ASP A 117 -6.09 -14.89 23.20
C ASP A 117 -7.62 -14.78 23.16
N GLU A 118 -8.19 -13.60 23.37
CA GLU A 118 -9.62 -13.34 23.19
C GLU A 118 -10.04 -13.65 21.74
N PHE A 119 -9.26 -13.19 20.75
CA PHE A 119 -9.52 -13.44 19.33
C PHE A 119 -9.50 -14.94 18.99
N LEU A 120 -8.53 -15.68 19.51
CA LEU A 120 -8.38 -17.11 19.25
C LEU A 120 -9.39 -17.99 20.00
N ASN A 121 -9.97 -17.51 21.11
CA ASN A 121 -10.90 -18.27 21.95
C ASN A 121 -12.37 -17.95 21.67
N ALA A 122 -12.68 -16.81 21.06
CA ALA A 122 -14.04 -16.34 20.80
C ALA A 122 -14.54 -16.70 19.39
N ASP A 123 -14.00 -17.75 18.77
CA ASP A 123 -14.24 -18.12 17.37
C ASP A 123 -14.13 -16.89 16.45
N GLY A 124 -12.96 -16.25 16.46
CA GLY A 124 -12.71 -14.96 15.82
C GLY A 124 -13.10 -14.85 14.35
N GLU A 125 -13.15 -15.97 13.63
CA GLU A 125 -13.67 -16.06 12.26
C GLU A 125 -15.20 -15.95 12.16
N GLU A 126 -15.95 -16.41 13.16
CA GLU A 126 -17.42 -16.42 13.16
C GLU A 126 -17.99 -15.04 13.54
N MET A 127 -17.14 -14.11 13.98
CA MET A 127 -17.54 -12.75 14.27
C MET A 127 -17.98 -11.96 13.02
N PHE A 128 -17.51 -12.31 11.81
CA PHE A 128 -18.01 -11.71 10.56
C PHE A 128 -17.96 -12.64 9.34
N ASP A 129 -19.07 -12.66 8.60
CA ASP A 129 -19.20 -13.26 7.26
C ASP A 129 -18.69 -12.36 6.12
N ASP A 130 -17.98 -11.25 6.43
CA ASP A 130 -17.49 -10.30 5.43
C ASP A 130 -16.07 -10.67 4.95
N PRO A 131 -15.92 -11.24 3.73
CA PRO A 131 -14.61 -11.66 3.23
C PRO A 131 -13.66 -10.49 3.00
N LEU A 132 -14.17 -9.29 2.69
CA LEU A 132 -13.33 -8.12 2.47
C LEU A 132 -12.67 -7.68 3.77
N LYS A 133 -13.46 -7.54 4.85
CA LYS A 133 -12.93 -7.20 6.18
C LYS A 133 -11.93 -8.23 6.69
N ARG A 134 -12.21 -9.52 6.50
CA ARG A 134 -11.29 -10.62 6.88
C ARG A 134 -9.93 -10.49 6.20
N VAL A 135 -9.94 -10.24 4.89
CA VAL A 135 -8.71 -10.14 4.08
C VAL A 135 -7.88 -8.91 4.47
N VAL A 136 -8.52 -7.77 4.69
CA VAL A 136 -7.82 -6.55 5.11
C VAL A 136 -7.24 -6.71 6.52
N LEU A 137 -7.98 -7.29 7.47
CA LEU A 137 -7.45 -7.54 8.81
C LEU A 137 -6.32 -8.59 8.80
N GLN A 138 -6.44 -9.63 7.96
CA GLN A 138 -5.36 -10.60 7.76
C GLN A 138 -4.08 -9.91 7.29
N HIS A 139 -4.20 -9.04 6.28
CA HIS A 139 -3.07 -8.28 5.74
C HIS A 139 -2.44 -7.37 6.81
N ASP A 140 -3.28 -6.72 7.64
CA ASP A 140 -2.85 -5.85 8.72
C ASP A 140 -2.03 -6.60 9.78
N LEU A 141 -2.52 -7.76 10.22
CA LEU A 141 -1.83 -8.62 11.20
C LEU A 141 -0.56 -9.24 10.61
N TRP A 142 -0.56 -9.53 9.31
CA TRP A 142 0.62 -10.04 8.61
C TRP A 142 1.76 -9.01 8.60
N ALA A 143 1.45 -7.72 8.57
CA ALA A 143 2.43 -6.65 8.72
C ALA A 143 3.19 -6.71 10.04
N VAL A 144 2.43 -6.85 11.12
CA VAL A 144 2.96 -6.94 12.48
C VAL A 144 3.84 -8.19 12.60
N TYR A 145 3.33 -9.32 12.11
CA TYR A 145 4.05 -10.59 12.11
C TYR A 145 5.39 -10.47 11.39
N ASP A 146 5.40 -9.97 10.15
CA ASP A 146 6.61 -9.84 9.34
C ASP A 146 7.66 -8.95 10.02
N HIS A 147 7.25 -7.83 10.62
CA HIS A 147 8.15 -6.96 11.36
C HIS A 147 8.76 -7.65 12.58
N LEU A 148 7.95 -8.23 13.45
CA LEU A 148 8.41 -8.86 14.69
C LEU A 148 9.32 -10.07 14.42
N ILE A 149 8.97 -10.89 13.44
CA ILE A 149 9.77 -12.07 13.11
C ILE A 149 11.07 -11.71 12.41
N ASP A 150 11.11 -10.65 11.58
CA ASP A 150 12.34 -10.14 10.98
C ASP A 150 13.33 -9.66 12.06
N GLN A 151 12.85 -8.98 13.10
CA GLN A 151 13.69 -8.61 14.26
C GLN A 151 14.27 -9.85 14.98
N ASN A 152 13.50 -10.95 15.07
CA ASN A 152 13.96 -12.23 15.61
C ASN A 152 14.99 -12.92 14.69
N ILE A 153 14.76 -12.94 13.38
CA ILE A 153 15.70 -13.47 12.37
C ILE A 153 17.05 -12.74 12.47
N GLN A 154 17.01 -11.42 12.63
CA GLN A 154 18.19 -10.57 12.83
C GLN A 154 18.77 -10.63 14.25
N ARG A 155 18.19 -11.47 15.13
CA ARG A 155 18.62 -11.70 16.53
C ARG A 155 18.69 -10.44 17.39
N ARG A 156 17.84 -9.46 17.14
CA ARG A 156 17.82 -8.20 17.90
C ARG A 156 17.23 -8.40 19.29
N GLY A 157 17.62 -7.56 20.25
CA GLY A 157 17.22 -7.70 21.65
C GLY A 157 17.86 -8.90 22.37
N ASP A 158 17.59 -9.01 23.66
CA ASP A 158 18.05 -10.11 24.49
C ASP A 158 17.22 -11.40 24.28
N HIS A 159 17.51 -12.43 25.06
CA HIS A 159 16.82 -13.71 24.96
C HIS A 159 15.32 -13.58 25.30
N GLU A 160 14.98 -12.84 26.36
CA GLU A 160 13.60 -12.68 26.82
C GLU A 160 12.75 -11.93 25.79
N THR A 161 13.27 -10.82 25.26
CA THR A 161 12.63 -10.04 24.20
C THR A 161 12.33 -10.92 22.98
N ARG A 162 13.28 -11.78 22.57
CA ARG A 162 13.09 -12.70 21.45
C ARG A 162 12.01 -13.75 21.73
N GLN A 163 11.97 -14.31 22.95
CA GLN A 163 10.93 -15.26 23.35
C GLN A 163 9.54 -14.61 23.37
N ARG A 164 9.45 -13.37 23.84
CA ARG A 164 8.20 -12.59 23.85
C ARG A 164 7.68 -12.34 22.44
N ARG A 165 8.56 -11.94 21.52
CA ARG A 165 8.21 -11.81 20.09
C ARG A 165 7.80 -13.13 19.46
N ASP A 166 8.48 -14.23 19.79
CA ASP A 166 8.15 -15.56 19.29
C ASP A 166 6.74 -16.00 19.72
N LEU A 167 6.40 -15.78 21.00
CA LEU A 167 5.06 -16.03 21.53
C LEU A 167 3.98 -15.20 20.83
N LEU A 168 4.23 -13.89 20.65
CA LEU A 168 3.35 -13.00 19.89
C LEU A 168 3.17 -13.48 18.44
N CYS A 169 4.27 -13.80 17.76
CA CYS A 169 4.27 -14.28 16.38
C CYS A 169 3.49 -15.59 16.23
N SER A 170 3.64 -16.54 17.17
CA SER A 170 2.88 -17.79 17.16
C SER A 170 1.37 -17.56 17.24
N LYS A 171 0.91 -16.64 18.10
CA LYS A 171 -0.53 -16.29 18.18
C LYS A 171 -1.01 -15.53 16.94
N LEU A 172 -0.23 -14.55 16.47
CA LEU A 172 -0.53 -13.82 15.23
C LEU A 172 -0.67 -14.78 14.04
N ALA A 173 0.22 -15.76 13.91
CA ALA A 173 0.16 -16.76 12.85
C ALA A 173 -1.19 -17.48 12.82
N ARG A 174 -1.68 -17.90 13.99
CA ARG A 174 -2.99 -18.55 14.14
C ARG A 174 -4.14 -17.60 13.80
N CYS A 175 -4.10 -16.35 14.24
CA CYS A 175 -5.12 -15.35 13.85
C CYS A 175 -5.14 -15.14 12.33
N ILE A 176 -3.97 -15.02 11.69
CA ILE A 176 -3.84 -14.87 10.23
C ILE A 176 -4.43 -16.09 9.50
N GLN A 177 -4.17 -17.30 10.00
CA GLN A 177 -4.74 -18.54 9.45
C GLN A 177 -6.26 -18.58 9.56
N ILE A 178 -6.80 -18.22 10.72
CA ILE A 178 -8.25 -18.15 10.97
C ILE A 178 -8.93 -17.14 10.03
N LEU A 179 -8.29 -16.00 9.79
CA LEU A 179 -8.81 -14.96 8.89
C LEU A 179 -8.74 -15.35 7.41
N ALA A 180 -7.90 -16.32 7.04
CA ALA A 180 -7.74 -16.75 5.66
C ALA A 180 -9.05 -17.25 5.06
N ILE A 181 -9.27 -16.91 3.78
CA ILE A 181 -10.42 -17.34 2.99
C ILE A 181 -9.94 -18.15 1.79
N SER A 182 -10.85 -18.89 1.17
CA SER A 182 -10.48 -19.71 0.02
C SER A 182 -9.95 -18.87 -1.14
N LYS A 183 -9.11 -19.48 -1.98
CA LYS A 183 -8.63 -18.84 -3.20
C LYS A 183 -9.77 -18.38 -4.11
N GLU A 184 -10.86 -19.13 -4.18
CA GLU A 184 -12.05 -18.77 -4.94
C GLU A 184 -12.72 -17.52 -4.35
N ALA A 185 -12.83 -17.42 -3.02
CA ALA A 185 -13.38 -16.24 -2.36
C ALA A 185 -12.47 -15.00 -2.55
N LEU A 186 -11.14 -15.17 -2.50
CA LEU A 186 -10.19 -14.09 -2.84
C LEU A 186 -10.40 -13.59 -4.27
N ALA A 187 -10.67 -14.48 -5.23
CA ALA A 187 -10.93 -14.11 -6.61
C ALA A 187 -12.28 -13.39 -6.81
N GLN A 188 -13.21 -13.48 -5.85
CA GLN A 188 -14.49 -12.76 -5.85
C GLN A 188 -14.44 -11.42 -5.09
N LEU A 189 -13.30 -11.04 -4.51
CA LEU A 189 -13.14 -9.72 -3.90
C LEU A 189 -13.36 -8.61 -4.95
N PRO A 190 -13.88 -7.45 -4.53
CA PRO A 190 -14.17 -6.36 -5.45
C PRO A 190 -12.89 -5.81 -6.11
N ASP A 191 -13.04 -5.34 -7.34
CA ASP A 191 -12.05 -4.48 -7.98
C ASP A 191 -12.22 -3.05 -7.47
N THR A 192 -11.47 -2.73 -6.42
CA THR A 192 -11.56 -1.41 -5.75
C THR A 192 -11.21 -0.23 -6.66
N TYR A 193 -10.35 -0.40 -7.67
CA TYR A 193 -10.05 0.67 -8.62
C TYR A 193 -11.25 0.95 -9.54
N THR A 194 -11.88 -0.10 -10.04
CA THR A 194 -13.09 0.00 -10.87
C THR A 194 -14.23 0.60 -10.04
N CYS A 195 -14.43 0.16 -8.79
CA CYS A 195 -15.41 0.76 -7.90
C CYS A 195 -15.14 2.25 -7.63
N ALA A 196 -13.86 2.66 -7.53
CA ALA A 196 -13.49 4.07 -7.40
C ALA A 196 -13.93 4.89 -8.62
N ILE A 197 -13.67 4.40 -9.84
CA ILE A 197 -14.12 5.06 -11.08
C ILE A 197 -15.65 5.15 -11.14
N GLU A 198 -16.34 4.04 -10.85
CA GLU A 198 -17.81 3.93 -10.90
C GLU A 198 -18.51 4.81 -9.86
N SER A 199 -17.82 5.22 -8.79
CA SER A 199 -18.35 6.16 -7.79
C SER A 199 -18.64 7.55 -8.37
N GLY A 200 -17.99 7.92 -9.49
CA GLY A 200 -18.11 9.25 -10.11
C GLY A 200 -17.39 10.38 -9.35
N GLU A 201 -16.66 10.07 -8.27
CA GLU A 201 -15.93 11.07 -7.48
C GLU A 201 -14.60 11.53 -8.13
N PHE A 202 -14.09 10.77 -9.10
CA PHE A 202 -12.80 11.02 -9.75
C PHE A 202 -12.97 11.39 -11.23
N ALA A 203 -12.38 12.52 -11.61
CA ALA A 203 -12.28 12.96 -13.00
C ALA A 203 -11.40 12.00 -13.81
N ALA A 204 -11.76 11.82 -15.08
CA ALA A 204 -11.03 10.96 -16.02
C ALA A 204 -9.74 11.60 -16.56
N GLU A 205 -9.61 12.92 -16.44
CA GLU A 205 -8.48 13.70 -16.96
C GLU A 205 -7.97 14.68 -15.89
N HIS A 206 -6.66 14.83 -15.81
CA HIS A 206 -6.01 15.72 -14.86
C HIS A 206 -5.85 17.16 -15.39
N ASN A 207 -5.60 17.33 -16.69
CA ASN A 207 -5.45 18.65 -17.35
C ASN A 207 -4.49 19.63 -16.66
N PHE A 208 -3.46 19.10 -15.99
CA PHE A 208 -2.48 19.83 -15.16
C PHE A 208 -3.05 20.60 -13.97
N ASP A 209 -4.32 20.39 -13.63
CA ASP A 209 -4.94 20.98 -12.44
C ASP A 209 -4.78 20.03 -11.26
N ALA A 210 -3.81 20.33 -10.40
CA ALA A 210 -3.55 19.54 -9.21
C ALA A 210 -4.75 19.49 -8.26
N SER A 211 -5.66 20.46 -8.26
CA SER A 211 -6.81 20.47 -7.34
C SER A 211 -7.86 19.41 -7.67
N VAL A 212 -7.84 18.88 -8.89
CA VAL A 212 -8.81 17.88 -9.35
C VAL A 212 -8.57 16.54 -8.67
N ASN A 213 -9.66 15.92 -8.20
CA ASN A 213 -9.67 14.53 -7.76
C ASN A 213 -9.61 13.63 -9.00
N TYR A 214 -8.46 13.03 -9.29
CA TYR A 214 -8.14 12.42 -10.57
C TYR A 214 -7.78 10.93 -10.45
N LEU A 215 -8.45 10.08 -11.22
CA LEU A 215 -8.06 8.70 -11.50
C LEU A 215 -8.37 8.37 -12.98
N PRO A 216 -7.39 7.86 -13.77
CA PRO A 216 -7.60 7.52 -15.17
C PRO A 216 -8.55 6.33 -15.35
N HIS A 217 -9.70 6.58 -15.98
CA HIS A 217 -10.79 5.59 -16.13
C HIS A 217 -10.37 4.35 -16.93
N HIS A 218 -9.37 4.46 -17.79
CA HIS A 218 -8.94 3.38 -18.68
C HIS A 218 -7.60 2.75 -18.30
N LEU A 219 -7.02 3.09 -17.14
CA LEU A 219 -5.71 2.61 -16.70
C LEU A 219 -5.50 1.09 -16.83
N LEU A 220 -6.52 0.32 -16.44
CA LEU A 220 -6.46 -1.14 -16.38
C LEU A 220 -7.08 -1.81 -17.62
N THR A 221 -7.70 -1.04 -18.52
CA THR A 221 -8.49 -1.55 -19.65
C THR A 221 -7.93 -1.14 -21.02
N ASP A 222 -7.36 0.06 -21.14
CA ASP A 222 -6.71 0.55 -22.34
C ASP A 222 -5.19 0.54 -22.17
N ARG A 223 -4.59 -0.52 -22.69
CA ARG A 223 -3.14 -0.73 -22.62
C ARG A 223 -2.38 0.06 -23.67
N ASP A 224 -3.05 0.67 -24.65
CA ASP A 224 -2.40 1.50 -25.67
C ASP A 224 -2.23 2.94 -25.20
N GLU A 225 -3.16 3.40 -24.34
CA GLU A 225 -3.03 4.67 -23.62
C GLU A 225 -2.08 4.57 -22.43
N TRP A 226 -2.33 3.61 -21.53
CA TRP A 226 -1.53 3.37 -20.33
C TRP A 226 -0.67 2.13 -20.49
N VAL A 227 0.62 2.36 -20.75
CA VAL A 227 1.58 1.28 -20.95
C VAL A 227 2.10 0.79 -19.61
N GLU A 228 1.73 -0.43 -19.22
CA GLU A 228 2.34 -1.08 -18.07
C GLU A 228 3.81 -1.43 -18.37
N ILE A 229 4.68 -1.13 -17.41
CA ILE A 229 6.13 -1.24 -17.53
C ILE A 229 6.62 -2.38 -16.64
N ASP A 230 7.58 -3.17 -17.14
CA ASP A 230 8.32 -4.16 -16.37
C ASP A 230 9.83 -3.93 -16.46
N PHE A 231 10.58 -4.56 -15.57
CA PHE A 231 12.04 -4.50 -15.59
C PHE A 231 12.57 -5.47 -16.64
N TYR A 232 13.57 -5.05 -17.42
CA TYR A 232 14.28 -5.97 -18.30
C TYR A 232 15.16 -6.92 -17.49
N TYR A 233 15.08 -8.19 -17.86
CA TYR A 233 15.96 -9.23 -17.37
C TYR A 233 16.67 -9.83 -18.57
N PRO A 234 18.01 -9.76 -18.67
CA PRO A 234 18.70 -10.61 -19.63
C PRO A 234 18.42 -12.06 -19.28
N ASN A 235 18.29 -12.94 -20.29
CA ASN A 235 18.00 -14.38 -20.18
C ASN A 235 18.66 -15.04 -18.94
N MET A 236 17.93 -15.03 -17.83
CA MET A 236 18.35 -15.53 -16.53
C MET A 236 17.47 -16.73 -16.16
N HIS A 237 18.01 -17.62 -15.34
CA HIS A 237 17.25 -18.77 -14.83
C HIS A 237 16.03 -18.30 -14.04
N GLU A 238 14.89 -18.98 -14.16
CA GLU A 238 13.59 -18.61 -13.56
C GLU A 238 13.70 -18.38 -12.03
N ASP A 239 14.50 -19.18 -11.33
CA ASP A 239 14.74 -19.01 -9.89
C ASP A 239 15.39 -17.68 -9.50
N ILE A 240 16.14 -17.06 -10.41
CA ILE A 240 16.74 -15.74 -10.23
C ILE A 240 15.71 -14.67 -10.60
N MET A 241 14.94 -14.90 -11.66
CA MET A 241 13.88 -14.02 -12.14
C MET A 241 12.86 -13.67 -11.05
N ASP A 242 12.45 -14.68 -10.28
CA ASP A 242 11.47 -14.50 -9.21
C ASP A 242 11.98 -13.70 -8.02
N ARG A 243 13.30 -13.51 -7.88
CA ARG A 243 13.87 -12.68 -6.81
C ARG A 243 13.86 -11.19 -7.15
N PHE A 244 13.55 -10.87 -8.39
CA PHE A 244 13.53 -9.51 -8.91
C PHE A 244 12.16 -8.86 -8.77
N VAL A 245 11.86 -8.49 -7.52
CA VAL A 245 10.72 -7.64 -7.16
C VAL A 245 11.19 -6.20 -6.96
N SER A 246 10.27 -5.22 -7.04
CA SER A 246 10.61 -3.82 -6.75
C SER A 246 11.10 -3.65 -5.31
N LEU A 247 11.84 -2.56 -5.02
CA LEU A 247 12.12 -2.21 -3.62
C LEU A 247 10.81 -2.13 -2.85
N HIS A 248 9.81 -1.42 -3.38
CA HIS A 248 8.53 -1.26 -2.72
C HIS A 248 7.91 -2.61 -2.30
N ALA A 249 7.88 -3.61 -3.19
CA ALA A 249 7.39 -4.95 -2.83
C ALA A 249 8.28 -5.61 -1.74
N ARG A 250 9.60 -5.42 -1.78
CA ARG A 250 10.53 -5.94 -0.78
C ARG A 250 10.37 -5.26 0.59
N SER A 251 10.18 -3.94 0.62
CA SER A 251 9.94 -3.17 1.83
C SER A 251 8.66 -3.60 2.56
N PHE A 252 7.66 -4.05 1.80
CA PHE A 252 6.44 -4.64 2.35
C PHE A 252 6.56 -6.17 2.51
N PHE A 253 7.78 -6.71 2.47
CA PHE A 253 8.07 -8.14 2.60
C PHE A 253 7.25 -9.04 1.66
N GLY A 254 6.81 -8.53 0.50
CA GLY A 254 5.97 -9.24 -0.47
C GLY A 254 4.49 -9.32 -0.12
N ARG A 255 4.01 -8.58 0.89
CA ARG A 255 2.57 -8.47 1.23
C ARG A 255 1.79 -7.57 0.26
N SER A 256 2.51 -6.80 -0.56
CA SER A 256 1.94 -5.97 -1.61
C SER A 256 2.79 -6.07 -2.86
N HIS A 257 2.16 -5.96 -4.01
CA HIS A 257 2.84 -5.87 -5.30
C HIS A 257 2.53 -4.53 -5.98
N TYR A 258 3.42 -4.13 -6.89
CA TYR A 258 3.36 -2.81 -7.50
C TYR A 258 3.30 -2.93 -9.00
N ARG A 259 2.30 -2.27 -9.60
CA ARG A 259 2.15 -2.08 -11.04
C ARG A 259 2.54 -0.65 -11.38
N ILE A 260 3.15 -0.48 -12.54
CA ILE A 260 3.78 0.79 -12.93
C ILE A 260 3.38 1.09 -14.35
N PHE A 261 2.87 2.29 -14.61
CA PHE A 261 2.33 2.66 -15.90
C PHE A 261 2.89 4.00 -16.36
N TYR A 262 3.17 4.09 -17.66
CA TYR A 262 3.46 5.35 -18.35
C TYR A 262 2.35 5.67 -19.34
N ARG A 263 1.98 6.94 -19.37
CA ARG A 263 1.18 7.53 -20.44
C ARG A 263 1.97 8.66 -21.05
N PHE A 264 2.38 8.49 -22.30
CA PHE A 264 2.99 9.57 -23.08
C PHE A 264 1.92 10.21 -23.97
N PRO A 265 2.08 11.48 -24.39
CA PRO A 265 1.09 12.18 -25.21
C PRO A 265 0.73 11.47 -26.53
N GLU A 266 1.69 10.76 -27.14
CA GLU A 266 1.47 9.97 -28.36
C GLU A 266 1.23 8.47 -28.06
N GLY A 267 0.95 8.11 -26.81
CA GLY A 267 0.59 6.75 -26.39
C GLY A 267 1.73 5.72 -26.49
N ARG A 268 1.34 4.44 -26.62
CA ARG A 268 2.24 3.29 -26.53
C ARG A 268 3.42 3.29 -27.50
N GLU A 269 3.22 3.75 -28.73
CA GLU A 269 4.30 3.75 -29.73
C GLU A 269 5.45 4.67 -29.29
N GLN A 270 5.14 5.81 -28.68
CA GLN A 270 6.15 6.74 -28.18
C GLN A 270 6.85 6.20 -26.92
N VAL A 271 6.09 5.57 -26.00
CA VAL A 271 6.67 4.89 -24.83
C VAL A 271 7.65 3.80 -25.30
N THR A 272 7.23 2.97 -26.25
CA THR A 272 8.02 1.84 -26.75
C THR A 272 9.31 2.32 -27.41
N ARG A 273 9.22 3.29 -28.34
CA ARG A 273 10.39 3.90 -28.98
C ARG A 273 11.36 4.49 -27.94
N TYR A 274 10.84 5.24 -26.97
CA TYR A 274 11.66 5.82 -25.90
C TYR A 274 12.41 4.76 -25.08
N LEU A 275 11.72 3.68 -24.68
CA LEU A 275 12.33 2.59 -23.91
C LEU A 275 13.35 1.79 -24.75
N GLU A 276 13.11 1.61 -26.04
CA GLU A 276 14.07 0.99 -26.96
C GLU A 276 15.33 1.85 -27.15
N ASP A 277 15.18 3.17 -27.26
CA ASP A 277 16.30 4.10 -27.35
C ASP A 277 17.11 4.12 -26.04
N LEU A 278 16.42 4.12 -24.89
CA LEU A 278 17.07 3.93 -23.59
C LEU A 278 17.84 2.60 -23.52
N ALA A 279 17.26 1.52 -24.04
CA ALA A 279 17.89 0.21 -24.02
C ALA A 279 19.14 0.14 -24.89
N ARG A 280 19.05 0.72 -26.08
CA ARG A 280 20.12 0.70 -27.09
C ARG A 280 21.29 1.60 -26.70
N GLU A 281 20.98 2.82 -26.24
CA GLU A 281 21.99 3.88 -26.16
C GLU A 281 22.06 4.54 -24.79
N GLY A 282 21.03 4.37 -23.96
CA GLY A 282 20.84 5.18 -22.78
C GLY A 282 21.68 4.81 -21.56
N LEU A 283 22.13 3.56 -21.44
CA LEU A 283 22.98 3.15 -20.32
C LEU A 283 24.48 3.35 -20.60
N ASP A 284 25.17 3.94 -19.64
CA ASP A 284 26.63 3.90 -19.53
C ASP A 284 27.04 2.58 -18.87
N TRP A 285 27.15 1.53 -19.69
CA TRP A 285 27.54 0.19 -19.23
C TRP A 285 28.92 0.15 -18.58
N LYS A 286 29.85 1.02 -19.00
CA LYS A 286 31.19 1.08 -18.42
C LYS A 286 31.14 1.61 -16.99
N TYR A 287 30.43 2.72 -16.79
CA TYR A 287 30.21 3.27 -15.45
C TYR A 287 29.42 2.28 -14.60
N SER A 288 28.37 1.68 -15.15
CA SER A 288 27.51 0.75 -14.42
C SER A 288 28.25 -0.49 -13.95
N ALA A 289 29.13 -1.05 -14.79
CA ALA A 289 30.00 -2.16 -14.41
C ALA A 289 31.04 -1.78 -13.34
N GLN A 290 31.51 -0.53 -13.33
CA GLN A 290 32.53 -0.07 -12.38
C GLN A 290 31.95 0.22 -10.99
N PHE A 291 30.75 0.81 -10.92
CA PHE A 291 30.18 1.30 -9.67
C PHE A 291 29.00 0.46 -9.16
N GLY A 292 28.56 -0.54 -9.93
CA GLY A 292 27.48 -1.44 -9.54
C GLY A 292 26.08 -0.80 -9.61
N PHE A 293 25.95 0.33 -10.32
CA PHE A 293 24.68 1.04 -10.48
C PHE A 293 24.46 1.55 -11.90
N ALA A 294 23.24 1.38 -12.42
CA ALA A 294 22.86 1.80 -13.75
C ALA A 294 22.93 3.33 -13.85
N LYS A 295 23.80 3.83 -14.72
CA LYS A 295 23.91 5.26 -15.00
C LYS A 295 23.41 5.57 -16.40
N LEU A 296 22.49 6.53 -16.51
CA LEU A 296 22.02 7.03 -17.80
C LEU A 296 23.06 8.01 -18.40
N LYS A 297 23.28 7.93 -19.71
CA LYS A 297 24.16 8.86 -20.44
C LYS A 297 23.48 10.22 -20.56
N GLU A 298 24.29 11.28 -20.57
CA GLU A 298 23.80 12.64 -20.80
C GLU A 298 23.11 12.83 -22.16
N SER A 299 23.41 11.99 -23.15
CA SER A 299 22.81 12.01 -24.49
C SER A 299 21.44 11.34 -24.58
N VAL A 300 20.96 10.70 -23.50
CA VAL A 300 19.61 10.11 -23.46
C VAL A 300 18.56 11.18 -23.80
N PRO A 301 17.53 10.90 -24.60
CA PRO A 301 16.42 11.85 -24.78
C PRO A 301 15.65 12.09 -23.47
N GLU A 302 15.07 13.27 -23.29
CA GLU A 302 14.06 13.47 -22.24
C GLU A 302 12.76 12.74 -22.59
N ILE A 303 11.91 12.52 -21.59
CA ILE A 303 10.52 12.17 -21.85
C ILE A 303 9.76 13.35 -22.49
N PRO A 304 8.61 13.13 -23.12
CA PRO A 304 7.75 14.23 -23.58
C PRO A 304 7.12 15.00 -22.40
N VAL A 305 6.94 16.32 -22.57
CA VAL A 305 6.06 17.10 -21.68
C VAL A 305 4.62 16.56 -21.78
N GLY A 306 3.90 16.52 -20.67
CA GLY A 306 2.59 15.88 -20.57
C GLY A 306 2.66 14.37 -20.33
N THR A 307 3.87 13.82 -20.12
CA THR A 307 4.00 12.46 -19.61
C THR A 307 3.32 12.34 -18.25
N GLU A 308 2.61 11.24 -18.04
CA GLU A 308 2.11 10.81 -16.74
C GLU A 308 2.73 9.48 -16.34
N VAL A 309 3.02 9.34 -15.05
CA VAL A 309 3.56 8.13 -14.46
C VAL A 309 2.73 7.75 -13.25
N LEU A 310 2.36 6.48 -13.18
CA LEU A 310 1.52 5.95 -12.12
C LEU A 310 2.19 4.75 -11.46
N LEU A 311 2.22 4.75 -10.12
CA LEU A 311 2.59 3.62 -9.29
C LEU A 311 1.36 3.16 -8.50
N MET A 312 0.90 1.93 -8.77
CA MET A 312 -0.26 1.34 -8.10
C MET A 312 0.20 0.21 -7.19
N GLN A 313 -0.11 0.32 -5.90
CA GLN A 313 0.10 -0.72 -4.91
C GLN A 313 -1.16 -1.58 -4.79
N MET A 314 -0.99 -2.90 -4.89
CA MET A 314 -2.07 -3.87 -4.80
C MET A 314 -1.76 -4.94 -3.76
N MET A 315 -2.77 -5.26 -2.96
CA MET A 315 -2.65 -6.17 -1.83
C MET A 315 -2.39 -7.61 -2.28
N VAL A 316 -1.49 -8.29 -1.57
CA VAL A 316 -1.34 -9.75 -1.56
C VAL A 316 -1.89 -10.26 -0.23
N SER A 317 -2.71 -11.31 -0.29
CA SER A 317 -3.32 -11.97 0.86
C SER A 317 -2.87 -13.43 0.93
N LEU A 318 -3.23 -14.16 2.00
CA LEU A 318 -3.00 -15.58 2.14
C LEU A 318 -4.32 -16.32 2.00
N ASP A 319 -4.36 -17.31 1.10
CA ASP A 319 -5.50 -18.23 1.01
C ASP A 319 -5.57 -19.18 2.22
N ASP A 320 -6.63 -19.99 2.29
CA ASP A 320 -6.88 -20.99 3.32
C ASP A 320 -5.84 -22.13 3.37
N GLN A 321 -4.94 -22.23 2.39
CA GLN A 321 -3.73 -23.06 2.45
C GLN A 321 -2.47 -22.26 2.77
N MET A 322 -2.64 -21.04 3.28
CA MET A 322 -1.58 -20.09 3.60
C MET A 322 -0.68 -19.74 2.41
N ARG A 323 -1.18 -19.80 1.17
CA ARG A 323 -0.39 -19.43 -0.01
C ARG A 323 -0.60 -17.95 -0.33
N PRO A 324 0.47 -17.20 -0.66
CA PRO A 324 0.34 -15.83 -1.12
C PRO A 324 -0.45 -15.75 -2.44
N VAL A 325 -1.49 -14.93 -2.47
CA VAL A 325 -2.38 -14.71 -3.61
C VAL A 325 -2.55 -13.20 -3.85
N PRO A 326 -2.16 -12.69 -5.03
CA PRO A 326 -2.47 -11.31 -5.42
C PRO A 326 -3.98 -11.09 -5.50
N THR A 327 -4.44 -9.92 -5.05
CA THR A 327 -5.87 -9.53 -5.09
C THR A 327 -6.10 -8.33 -6.01
N ARG A 328 -7.36 -7.91 -6.16
CA ARG A 328 -7.76 -6.67 -6.88
C ARG A 328 -8.00 -5.49 -5.91
N LEU A 329 -7.56 -5.61 -4.67
CA LEU A 329 -7.62 -4.54 -3.68
C LEU A 329 -6.43 -3.60 -3.87
N VAL A 330 -6.72 -2.35 -4.18
CA VAL A 330 -5.74 -1.28 -4.35
C VAL A 330 -5.52 -0.61 -3.01
N GLU A 331 -4.27 -0.59 -2.57
CA GLU A 331 -3.87 0.01 -1.29
C GLU A 331 -3.43 1.46 -1.47
N SER A 332 -2.79 1.76 -2.60
CA SER A 332 -2.43 3.14 -2.95
C SER A 332 -2.27 3.34 -4.45
N VAL A 333 -2.46 4.58 -4.90
CA VAL A 333 -2.21 5.04 -6.27
C VAL A 333 -1.46 6.36 -6.20
N GLN A 334 -0.25 6.39 -6.78
CA GLN A 334 0.59 7.58 -6.82
C GLN A 334 0.82 8.05 -8.25
N PHE A 335 0.64 9.34 -8.48
CA PHE A 335 0.77 9.98 -9.79
C PHE A 335 1.92 10.96 -9.83
N ARG A 336 2.49 11.08 -11.01
CA ARG A 336 3.32 12.22 -11.41
C ARG A 336 2.89 12.69 -12.78
N VAL A 337 2.54 13.95 -12.88
CA VAL A 337 2.16 14.60 -14.14
C VAL A 337 3.18 15.66 -14.46
N PHE A 338 3.93 15.47 -15.54
CA PHE A 338 5.06 16.31 -15.92
C PHE A 338 4.60 17.46 -16.81
N ARG A 339 4.66 18.69 -16.27
CA ARG A 339 4.36 19.92 -16.99
C ARG A 339 5.61 20.58 -17.58
N ASN A 340 6.75 20.45 -16.90
CA ASN A 340 8.07 20.73 -17.45
C ASN A 340 9.08 19.66 -16.99
N LEU A 341 10.31 19.70 -17.53
CA LEU A 341 11.32 18.66 -17.32
C LEU A 341 12.68 19.22 -16.86
N ASP A 342 12.81 20.54 -16.80
CA ASP A 342 14.04 21.23 -16.42
C ASP A 342 14.06 21.64 -14.93
N GLY A 343 12.94 21.44 -14.22
CA GLY A 343 12.79 21.79 -12.81
C GLY A 343 12.78 23.30 -12.56
N SER A 344 12.52 24.08 -13.60
CA SER A 344 12.21 25.49 -13.46
C SER A 344 10.95 25.71 -12.63
N VAL A 345 10.89 26.88 -11.99
CA VAL A 345 9.76 27.27 -11.14
C VAL A 345 8.49 27.32 -11.98
N GLU A 346 7.49 26.56 -11.56
CA GLU A 346 6.16 26.47 -12.19
C GLU A 346 5.11 26.53 -11.06
N PRO A 347 4.69 27.74 -10.64
CA PRO A 347 3.81 27.92 -9.47
C PRO A 347 2.43 27.28 -9.62
N GLU A 348 2.01 26.98 -10.85
CA GLU A 348 0.74 26.31 -11.15
C GLU A 348 0.76 24.81 -10.80
N THR A 349 1.94 24.24 -10.54
CA THR A 349 2.05 22.87 -10.06
C THR A 349 2.06 22.82 -8.54
N ASN A 350 1.51 21.76 -7.95
CA ASN A 350 1.47 21.60 -6.48
C ASN A 350 2.86 21.43 -5.84
N THR A 351 3.87 21.04 -6.63
CA THR A 351 5.28 21.05 -6.20
C THR A 351 5.97 22.40 -6.39
N GLY A 352 5.40 23.30 -7.21
CA GLY A 352 6.01 24.57 -7.61
C GLY A 352 7.17 24.46 -8.60
N VAL A 353 7.48 23.25 -9.10
CA VAL A 353 8.69 22.96 -9.92
C VAL A 353 8.40 22.03 -11.11
N GLY A 354 7.21 22.16 -11.70
CA GLY A 354 6.90 21.60 -13.02
C GLY A 354 6.33 20.19 -13.02
N ILE A 355 6.02 19.64 -11.84
CA ILE A 355 5.41 18.32 -11.68
C ILE A 355 4.24 18.41 -10.72
N ASN A 356 3.11 17.79 -11.05
CA ASN A 356 2.05 17.54 -10.09
C ASN A 356 2.19 16.14 -9.51
N ILE A 357 2.08 16.02 -8.19
CA ILE A 357 2.14 14.74 -7.47
C ILE A 357 0.82 14.52 -6.74
N LEU A 358 0.22 13.36 -6.93
CA LEU A 358 -1.02 12.97 -6.24
C LEU A 358 -0.77 11.62 -5.57
N ASP A 359 -1.22 11.44 -4.34
CA ASP A 359 -1.18 10.16 -3.62
C ASP A 359 -2.58 9.87 -3.10
N TYR A 360 -3.09 8.69 -3.43
CA TYR A 360 -4.36 8.17 -2.95
C TYR A 360 -4.09 6.92 -2.15
N ARG A 361 -4.71 6.80 -0.99
CA ARG A 361 -4.51 5.65 -0.10
C ARG A 361 -5.82 5.05 0.33
N LEU A 362 -5.77 3.75 0.57
CA LEU A 362 -6.89 3.00 1.10
C LEU A 362 -7.23 3.50 2.50
N LYS A 363 -8.52 3.77 2.71
CA LYS A 363 -9.15 4.07 3.98
C LYS A 363 -10.19 3.00 4.26
N ARG A 364 -10.03 2.28 5.36
CA ARG A 364 -10.93 1.21 5.78
C ARG A 364 -12.35 1.71 5.96
N HIS A 365 -12.53 2.91 6.51
CA HIS A 365 -13.87 3.46 6.71
C HIS A 365 -14.61 3.71 5.39
N LEU A 366 -13.92 4.09 4.31
CA LEU A 366 -14.51 4.23 2.97
C LEU A 366 -14.71 2.86 2.30
N LEU A 367 -13.73 1.97 2.43
CA LEU A 367 -13.76 0.63 1.85
C LEU A 367 -14.93 -0.20 2.40
N PHE A 368 -15.11 -0.17 3.72
CA PHE A 368 -16.14 -0.95 4.41
C PHE A 368 -17.50 -0.26 4.43
N ASP A 369 -17.57 1.04 4.14
CA ASP A 369 -18.83 1.73 3.86
C ASP A 369 -19.22 1.57 2.38
N ASN A 370 -19.58 0.34 2.02
CA ASN A 370 -20.11 -0.01 0.69
C ASN A 370 -19.17 0.39 -0.47
N LEU A 371 -17.85 0.25 -0.29
CA LEU A 371 -16.85 0.58 -1.31
C LEU A 371 -16.95 2.03 -1.79
N ARG A 372 -17.31 2.97 -0.92
CA ARG A 372 -17.35 4.40 -1.25
C ARG A 372 -15.98 4.82 -1.80
N SER A 373 -15.99 5.44 -2.99
CA SER A 373 -14.76 5.86 -3.68
C SER A 373 -13.76 4.71 -3.92
N GLY A 374 -14.25 3.45 -3.94
CA GLY A 374 -13.41 2.25 -3.99
C GLY A 374 -12.55 2.04 -2.73
N GLY A 375 -12.81 2.79 -1.65
CA GLY A 375 -11.98 2.84 -0.46
C GLY A 375 -10.78 3.78 -0.58
N LEU A 376 -10.62 4.54 -1.66
CA LEU A 376 -9.48 5.44 -1.86
C LEU A 376 -9.80 6.86 -1.44
N GLU A 377 -8.89 7.49 -0.70
CA GLU A 377 -8.93 8.90 -0.37
C GLU A 377 -7.62 9.58 -0.76
N ARG A 378 -7.72 10.82 -1.24
CA ARG A 378 -6.56 11.63 -1.55
C ARG A 378 -5.85 12.05 -0.28
N GLU A 379 -4.55 11.79 -0.23
CA GLU A 379 -3.73 12.28 0.85
C GLU A 379 -3.52 13.80 0.77
N PRO A 380 -3.62 14.53 1.89
CA PRO A 380 -3.43 15.97 1.92
C PRO A 380 -1.99 16.37 1.63
N GLU A 381 -1.84 17.28 0.67
CA GLU A 381 -0.56 17.72 0.11
C GLU A 381 0.37 18.41 1.12
N GLU A 382 -0.24 19.21 1.99
CA GLU A 382 0.48 20.06 2.96
C GLU A 382 0.69 19.37 4.31
N GLN A 383 0.05 18.22 4.54
CA GLN A 383 0.17 17.54 5.82
C GLN A 383 1.41 16.65 5.84
N PRO A 384 2.23 16.74 6.91
CA PRO A 384 3.35 15.84 7.09
C PRO A 384 2.90 14.39 7.24
N GLN A 385 3.55 13.47 6.53
CA GLN A 385 3.32 12.03 6.59
C GLN A 385 4.58 11.25 6.96
N TYR A 386 4.40 10.05 7.50
CA TYR A 386 5.51 9.15 7.81
C TYR A 386 6.03 8.39 6.58
N ARG A 387 7.35 8.15 6.51
CA ARG A 387 8.01 7.38 5.44
C ARG A 387 8.29 5.92 5.81
N VAL A 388 7.29 5.22 6.36
CA VAL A 388 7.55 3.87 6.91
C VAL A 388 7.94 2.87 5.84
N ALA A 389 7.32 2.91 4.65
CA ALA A 389 7.65 2.00 3.56
C ALA A 389 9.13 2.03 3.13
N ILE A 390 9.78 3.20 3.20
CA ILE A 390 11.16 3.35 2.71
C ILE A 390 12.16 3.30 3.86
N ASP A 391 11.85 3.92 5.00
CA ASP A 391 12.77 3.98 6.13
C ASP A 391 12.60 2.81 7.09
N GLY A 392 11.41 2.18 7.13
CA GLY A 392 11.13 1.09 8.05
C GLY A 392 11.96 -0.16 7.80
N SER A 393 12.33 -0.42 6.54
CA SER A 393 13.22 -1.52 6.18
C SER A 393 14.71 -1.19 6.29
N LYS A 394 15.09 0.07 6.55
CA LYS A 394 16.50 0.46 6.64
C LYS A 394 17.09 0.06 7.99
N TRP A 395 18.18 -0.69 7.94
CA TRP A 395 18.94 -1.03 9.13
C TRP A 395 19.48 0.25 9.81
N GLY A 396 19.17 0.43 11.09
CA GLY A 396 19.58 1.61 11.85
C GLY A 396 18.68 2.84 11.71
N ALA A 397 17.55 2.75 11.00
CA ALA A 397 16.55 3.83 11.01
C ALA A 397 16.07 4.06 12.45
N PRO A 398 16.18 5.28 13.00
CA PRO A 398 15.76 5.55 14.37
C PRO A 398 14.25 5.34 14.50
N ASP A 399 13.79 5.23 15.74
CA ASP A 399 12.36 5.24 16.02
C ASP A 399 11.74 6.56 15.50
N TRP A 400 10.61 6.46 14.81
CA TRP A 400 9.98 7.55 14.04
C TRP A 400 10.72 8.03 12.78
N GLY A 401 11.76 7.30 12.34
CA GLY A 401 12.46 7.57 11.09
C GLY A 401 13.44 8.74 11.15
N TYR A 402 14.21 8.92 10.08
CA TYR A 402 15.32 9.90 10.07
C TYR A 402 14.86 11.35 10.07
N ASP A 403 13.70 11.64 9.49
CA ASP A 403 13.23 13.00 9.26
C ASP A 403 11.82 13.25 9.79
N ASP A 404 11.39 12.49 10.80
CA ASP A 404 10.02 12.53 11.33
C ASP A 404 8.96 12.46 10.20
N LYS A 405 7.85 13.21 10.32
CA LYS A 405 6.88 13.40 9.25
C LYS A 405 7.40 14.41 8.22
N LYS A 406 7.29 14.06 6.94
CA LYS A 406 7.57 14.94 5.80
C LYS A 406 6.32 15.15 4.99
N VAL A 407 6.08 16.39 4.55
CA VAL A 407 5.02 16.68 3.56
C VAL A 407 5.27 15.86 2.29
N LEU A 408 4.20 15.33 1.70
CA LEU A 408 4.23 14.37 0.60
C LEU A 408 5.19 14.79 -0.54
N PHE A 409 5.18 16.07 -0.90
CA PHE A 409 6.05 16.60 -1.95
C PHE A 409 7.53 16.55 -1.61
N GLN A 410 7.90 16.82 -0.36
CA GLN A 410 9.31 16.80 0.04
C GLN A 410 9.87 15.39 -0.05
N GLN A 411 9.08 14.39 0.32
CA GLN A 411 9.46 12.98 0.17
C GLN A 411 9.79 12.62 -1.28
N CYS A 412 8.99 13.14 -2.20
CA CYS A 412 9.16 12.93 -3.62
C CYS A 412 10.31 13.78 -4.20
N ALA A 413 10.47 15.03 -3.75
CA ALA A 413 11.55 15.88 -4.21
C ALA A 413 12.92 15.37 -3.76
N ASP A 414 13.03 14.90 -2.51
CA ASP A 414 14.28 14.40 -1.92
C ASP A 414 14.92 13.27 -2.74
N CYS A 415 14.10 12.44 -3.38
CA CYS A 415 14.58 11.29 -4.16
C CYS A 415 14.50 11.51 -5.68
N HIS A 416 13.54 12.29 -6.17
CA HIS A 416 13.24 12.41 -7.60
C HIS A 416 13.55 13.79 -8.17
N MET A 417 13.86 14.79 -7.33
CA MET A 417 14.06 16.19 -7.71
C MET A 417 15.18 16.84 -6.89
N SER A 418 16.42 16.37 -7.05
CA SER A 418 17.56 17.13 -6.53
C SER A 418 17.75 18.40 -7.36
N ARG A 419 18.02 19.54 -6.69
CA ARG A 419 18.40 20.81 -7.33
C ARG A 419 19.65 20.73 -8.22
N SER A 420 20.40 19.64 -8.13
CA SER A 420 21.55 19.35 -9.00
C SER A 420 21.19 18.62 -10.31
N LEU A 421 19.92 18.24 -10.51
CA LEU A 421 19.47 17.46 -11.67
C LEU A 421 18.78 18.36 -12.68
N THR A 422 19.38 18.53 -13.85
CA THR A 422 18.85 19.34 -14.97
C THR A 422 17.93 18.54 -15.89
N ARG A 423 17.46 17.36 -15.45
CA ARG A 423 16.85 16.30 -16.27
C ARG A 423 15.80 15.52 -15.47
N LEU A 424 14.71 16.20 -15.08
CA LEU A 424 13.75 15.65 -14.12
C LEU A 424 13.11 14.36 -14.62
N GLY A 425 12.66 14.31 -15.88
CA GLY A 425 11.96 13.15 -16.43
C GLY A 425 12.82 11.88 -16.42
N VAL A 426 14.07 12.03 -16.84
CA VAL A 426 15.03 10.92 -16.97
C VAL A 426 15.50 10.36 -15.62
N VAL A 427 15.49 11.15 -14.55
CA VAL A 427 15.91 10.69 -13.21
C VAL A 427 14.73 10.28 -12.34
N SER A 428 13.62 11.01 -12.41
CA SER A 428 12.42 10.76 -11.59
C SER A 428 11.74 9.44 -11.95
N ILE A 429 11.70 9.09 -13.24
CA ILE A 429 11.03 7.88 -13.71
C ILE A 429 11.74 6.60 -13.24
N PRO A 430 13.06 6.43 -13.47
CA PRO A 430 13.79 5.29 -12.93
C PRO A 430 13.78 5.24 -11.40
N SER A 431 13.70 6.36 -10.69
CA SER A 431 13.64 6.32 -9.22
C SER A 431 12.26 5.92 -8.68
N ILE A 432 11.16 6.15 -9.40
CA ILE A 432 9.82 5.59 -9.07
C ILE A 432 9.84 4.08 -9.21
N LEU A 433 10.57 3.62 -10.21
CA LEU A 433 10.79 2.21 -10.50
C LEU A 433 11.81 1.55 -9.55
N HIS A 434 12.82 2.30 -9.09
CA HIS A 434 14.04 1.75 -8.49
C HIS A 434 14.51 2.52 -7.26
N SER A 435 14.53 1.80 -6.15
CA SER A 435 15.28 2.17 -4.96
C SER A 435 15.94 0.93 -4.34
N GLY A 436 16.81 0.22 -5.08
CA GLY A 436 17.91 -0.59 -4.51
C GLY A 436 17.58 -1.85 -3.66
N GLY A 437 18.00 -3.03 -4.15
CA GLY A 437 18.32 -4.17 -3.30
C GLY A 437 19.83 -4.35 -3.21
N PHE A 438 20.40 -4.31 -2.00
CA PHE A 438 21.86 -4.35 -1.76
C PHE A 438 22.51 -5.74 -1.94
N ASP A 439 21.75 -6.83 -2.01
CA ASP A 439 22.31 -8.21 -1.95
C ASP A 439 22.70 -8.84 -3.30
N ALA A 440 22.62 -8.09 -4.39
CA ALA A 440 23.30 -8.42 -5.63
C ALA A 440 23.57 -7.11 -6.34
N GLY A 441 24.64 -6.98 -7.12
CA GLY A 441 24.88 -5.84 -8.03
C GLY A 441 23.81 -5.71 -9.15
N ALA A 442 22.54 -5.72 -8.77
CA ALA A 442 21.34 -5.70 -9.59
C ALA A 442 20.61 -4.39 -9.29
N GLN A 443 21.19 -3.29 -9.76
CA GLN A 443 20.32 -2.25 -10.31
C GLN A 443 19.80 -2.79 -11.63
N MET A 444 18.66 -3.45 -11.55
CA MET A 444 18.06 -4.22 -12.63
C MET A 444 17.70 -3.31 -13.81
N GLY A 445 18.09 -3.75 -15.01
CA GLY A 445 17.51 -3.54 -16.35
C GLY A 445 16.93 -2.18 -16.77
N ILE A 446 17.13 -1.84 -18.05
CA ILE A 446 16.25 -0.86 -18.73
C ILE A 446 14.80 -1.33 -18.60
N SER A 447 13.87 -0.42 -18.35
CA SER A 447 12.44 -0.74 -18.37
C SER A 447 11.98 -1.22 -19.75
N ARG A 448 11.10 -2.21 -19.80
CA ARG A 448 10.43 -2.65 -21.03
C ARG A 448 8.93 -2.42 -20.93
N PRO A 449 8.24 -2.10 -22.03
CA PRO A 449 6.79 -2.17 -22.04
C PRO A 449 6.37 -3.64 -21.90
N LEU A 450 5.31 -3.91 -21.13
CA LEU A 450 4.64 -5.20 -21.17
C LEU A 450 3.80 -5.30 -22.45
N ASP A 451 3.74 -6.50 -23.00
CA ASP A 451 2.85 -6.80 -24.12
C ASP A 451 1.39 -6.57 -23.69
N PRO A 452 0.54 -5.97 -24.54
CA PRO A 452 -0.90 -5.86 -24.26
C PRO A 452 -1.56 -7.19 -23.84
N GLU A 453 -1.08 -8.32 -24.34
CA GLU A 453 -1.60 -9.66 -24.02
C GLU A 453 -1.00 -10.28 -22.74
N GLU A 454 0.11 -9.74 -22.21
CA GLU A 454 0.75 -10.22 -20.98
C GLU A 454 -0.06 -9.80 -19.73
N ILE A 455 -0.76 -10.74 -19.07
CA ILE A 455 -1.58 -10.45 -17.88
C ILE A 455 -0.83 -10.82 -16.57
N GLU A 456 -0.85 -9.91 -15.59
CA GLU A 456 -0.58 -10.14 -14.16
C GLU A 456 0.77 -10.78 -13.75
N PHE A 457 1.84 -10.57 -14.52
CA PHE A 457 3.14 -11.17 -14.20
C PHE A 457 3.74 -10.71 -12.86
N ARG A 458 3.57 -9.43 -12.51
CA ARG A 458 4.20 -8.82 -11.32
C ARG A 458 3.63 -9.37 -10.00
N GLY A 459 2.30 -9.51 -9.90
CA GLY A 459 1.65 -10.06 -8.70
C GLY A 459 2.11 -11.49 -8.42
N LEU A 460 2.09 -12.34 -9.45
CA LEU A 460 2.56 -13.74 -9.33
C LEU A 460 4.05 -13.82 -8.97
N ARG A 461 4.89 -12.96 -9.55
CA ARG A 461 6.31 -12.87 -9.20
C ARG A 461 6.50 -12.51 -7.72
N VAL A 462 5.76 -11.53 -7.21
CA VAL A 462 5.81 -11.13 -5.78
C VAL A 462 5.30 -12.24 -4.87
N ALA A 463 4.23 -12.95 -5.25
CA ALA A 463 3.75 -14.11 -4.49
C ALA A 463 4.81 -15.23 -4.40
N ARG A 464 5.52 -15.51 -5.50
CA ARG A 464 6.64 -16.47 -5.53
C ARG A 464 7.86 -15.97 -4.72
N PHE A 465 8.13 -14.67 -4.74
CA PHE A 465 9.14 -14.07 -3.87
C PHE A 465 8.76 -14.27 -2.38
N LYS A 466 7.52 -13.95 -2.01
CA LYS A 466 7.02 -14.10 -0.64
C LYS A 466 7.13 -15.54 -0.16
N SER A 467 6.71 -16.51 -0.97
CA SER A 467 6.75 -17.93 -0.60
C SER A 467 8.17 -18.47 -0.34
N ARG A 468 9.19 -17.77 -0.84
CA ARG A 468 10.60 -18.07 -0.60
C ARG A 468 11.24 -17.19 0.49
N HIS A 469 10.52 -16.19 1.00
CA HIS A 469 11.01 -15.28 2.02
C HIS A 469 11.06 -15.96 3.40
N GLU A 470 12.09 -15.67 4.19
CA GLU A 470 12.28 -16.33 5.49
C GLU A 470 11.12 -16.06 6.46
N THR A 471 10.58 -14.83 6.47
CA THR A 471 9.44 -14.49 7.35
C THR A 471 8.21 -15.34 7.05
N TYR A 472 7.97 -15.69 5.79
CA TYR A 472 6.87 -16.58 5.39
C TYR A 472 7.13 -18.03 5.83
N ARG A 473 8.36 -18.53 5.71
CA ARG A 473 8.70 -19.87 6.23
C ARG A 473 8.47 -19.96 7.73
N ARG A 474 8.87 -18.93 8.49
CA ARG A 474 8.59 -18.85 9.93
C ARG A 474 7.10 -18.84 10.24
N LEU A 475 6.29 -18.20 9.39
CA LEU A 475 4.84 -18.20 9.55
C LEU A 475 4.30 -19.63 9.46
N LEU A 476 4.75 -20.39 8.46
CA LEU A 476 4.38 -21.80 8.30
C LEU A 476 4.91 -22.66 9.46
N ASP A 477 6.16 -22.44 9.91
CA ASP A 477 6.73 -23.14 11.06
C ASP A 477 5.86 -22.95 12.33
N HIS A 478 5.40 -21.73 12.60
CA HIS A 478 4.50 -21.45 13.73
C HIS A 478 3.13 -22.14 13.63
N LEU A 479 2.71 -22.47 12.41
CA LEU A 479 1.47 -23.20 12.12
C LEU A 479 1.68 -24.71 12.03
N GLY A 480 2.93 -25.18 12.00
CA GLY A 480 3.27 -26.59 11.79
C GLY A 480 2.98 -27.11 10.38
N LEU A 481 3.10 -26.25 9.35
CA LEU A 481 2.81 -26.55 7.94
C LEU A 481 4.05 -26.81 7.09
#